data_AF-A0A958TY51-F1
#
_entry.id   AF-A0A958TY51-F1
#
_cell.length_a   1.000
_cell.length_b   1.000
_cell.length_c   1.000
_cell.angle_alpha   90.00
_cell.angle_beta   90.00
_cell.angle_gamma   90.00
#
_symmetry.space_group_name_H-M   'P 1'
#
loop_
_entity.id
_entity.type
_entity.pdbx_description
1 polymer ?
#
loop_
_entity_poly.entity_id
_entity_poly.type
_entity_poly.pdbx_seq_one_letter_code
_entity_poly.pdbx_strand_id
1 'polypeptide(L)'
;MNVPKKKITVYLYTFLFAAMSGNPLFSISGDTSKYIFIAFVLLLVAKHHTYFNLNKGIIYYRFFVFYALIFLFQKLILGYISFPSTIAFMARITLGYIIIRHVGHNFKYAFFQIMFLVSLISLFGFMWNFLGKNIPYIYYTPPIDMYSDNSGRNIIFFHQHGTGHRNSGMFWEPGAFACYICLTFLFYLGHIRTLIKYHKWKVIIILVALITTYSTTGYIVLFIIGIATIYIEYKKKYGAFVLPILITFGLIAYITYENTEFMKEKMDHQVAAASQRDEGEFAPDRMSALLFDLHYIGKHPLIGNGYDVSTRFADHPSLQKEILGHGNGFSDFLASMGILSFLFYLFYILRYNKNHPVIFVISIIFLLQGEPLLNYPLFLCLPFVFIYDENNRRTVNLPQ
;
A
#
# COMPACT_ATOMS: atom_id res chain seq x y z
N MET A 1 -3.98 -35.32 2.73
CA MET A 1 -3.14 -34.51 1.81
C MET A 1 -2.19 -33.66 2.66
N ASN A 2 -1.00 -34.16 2.98
CA ASN A 2 -0.06 -33.47 3.87
C ASN A 2 0.69 -32.38 3.11
N VAL A 3 0.17 -31.16 3.14
CA VAL A 3 0.96 -29.99 2.71
C VAL A 3 2.12 -29.83 3.70
N PRO A 4 3.39 -29.74 3.24
CA PRO A 4 4.53 -29.58 4.14
C PRO A 4 4.33 -28.37 5.07
N LYS A 5 4.53 -28.54 6.39
CA LYS A 5 4.32 -27.47 7.40
C LYS A 5 5.00 -26.13 7.03
N LYS A 6 6.18 -26.21 6.39
CA LYS A 6 6.93 -25.05 5.88
C LYS A 6 6.16 -24.25 4.81
N LYS A 7 5.41 -24.92 3.92
CA LYS A 7 4.57 -24.25 2.90
C LYS A 7 3.38 -23.54 3.53
N ILE A 8 2.70 -24.15 4.50
CA ILE A 8 1.56 -23.53 5.19
C ILE A 8 2.00 -22.24 5.90
N THR A 9 3.15 -22.26 6.57
CA THR A 9 3.66 -21.10 7.31
C THR A 9 3.97 -19.92 6.39
N VAL A 10 4.49 -20.17 5.18
CA VAL A 10 4.74 -19.15 4.16
C VAL A 10 3.46 -18.42 3.73
N TYR A 11 2.40 -19.16 3.43
CA TYR A 11 1.12 -18.55 3.04
C TYR A 11 0.45 -17.86 4.22
N LEU A 12 0.49 -18.45 5.42
CA LEU A 12 -0.08 -17.85 6.61
C LEU A 12 0.58 -16.52 6.95
N TYR A 13 1.91 -16.44 6.96
CA TYR A 13 2.62 -15.19 7.26
C TYR A 13 2.36 -14.14 6.20
N THR A 14 2.40 -14.50 4.92
CA THR A 14 2.10 -13.54 3.84
C THR A 14 0.65 -13.06 3.90
N PHE A 15 -0.32 -13.92 4.23
CA PHE A 15 -1.72 -13.55 4.39
C PHE A 15 -1.92 -12.60 5.57
N LEU A 16 -1.39 -12.96 6.75
CA LEU A 16 -1.46 -12.10 7.93
C LEU A 16 -0.80 -10.75 7.67
N PHE A 17 0.31 -10.71 6.94
CA PHE A 17 0.97 -9.46 6.59
C PHE A 17 0.11 -8.56 5.70
N ALA A 18 -0.53 -9.13 4.67
CA ALA A 18 -1.46 -8.40 3.82
C ALA A 18 -2.71 -7.94 4.59
N ALA A 19 -3.27 -8.82 5.44
CA ALA A 19 -4.45 -8.52 6.26
C ALA A 19 -4.15 -7.42 7.30
N MET A 20 -3.05 -7.51 8.05
CA MET A 20 -2.65 -6.48 9.03
C MET A 20 -2.24 -5.15 8.38
N SER A 21 -2.02 -5.16 7.07
CA SER A 21 -1.71 -3.95 6.30
C SER A 21 -2.92 -3.36 5.60
N GLY A 22 -4.08 -4.01 5.65
CA GLY A 22 -5.13 -3.79 4.66
C GLY A 22 -6.57 -3.98 5.15
N ASN A 23 -6.78 -4.94 6.04
CA ASN A 23 -8.10 -5.39 6.43
C ASN A 23 -8.56 -4.69 7.70
N PRO A 24 -9.72 -3.98 7.70
CA PRO A 24 -10.25 -3.27 8.85
C PRO A 24 -10.34 -4.08 10.16
N LEU A 25 -10.48 -5.40 10.09
CA LEU A 25 -10.57 -6.26 11.28
C LEU A 25 -9.21 -6.52 11.93
N PHE A 26 -8.14 -6.49 11.14
CA PHE A 26 -6.77 -6.56 11.64
C PHE A 26 -6.13 -5.17 11.78
N SER A 27 -6.75 -4.17 11.15
CA SER A 27 -6.42 -2.76 11.24
C SER A 27 -6.75 -2.22 12.63
N ILE A 28 -5.86 -1.37 13.11
CA ILE A 28 -5.74 -0.99 14.51
C ILE A 28 -6.70 0.16 14.81
N SER A 29 -8.02 -0.06 14.70
CA SER A 29 -9.00 1.01 14.95
C SER A 29 -9.54 1.05 16.39
N GLY A 30 -9.26 0.04 17.22
CA GLY A 30 -9.66 0.00 18.64
C GLY A 30 -8.46 -0.03 19.57
N ASP A 31 -8.61 0.45 20.80
CA ASP A 31 -7.51 0.47 21.77
C ASP A 31 -7.01 -0.94 22.10
N THR A 32 -7.90 -1.92 22.20
CA THR A 32 -7.52 -3.34 22.39
C THR A 32 -6.73 -3.90 21.21
N SER A 33 -7.04 -3.52 19.98
CA SER A 33 -6.34 -4.05 18.80
C SER A 33 -4.91 -3.53 18.67
N LYS A 34 -4.61 -2.33 19.22
CA LYS A 34 -3.24 -1.80 19.35
C LYS A 34 -2.37 -2.74 20.18
N TYR A 35 -2.86 -3.15 21.35
CA TYR A 35 -2.11 -4.04 22.25
C TYR A 35 -1.95 -5.44 21.67
N ILE A 36 -2.98 -5.98 21.03
CA ILE A 36 -2.92 -7.28 20.34
C ILE A 36 -1.86 -7.26 19.23
N PHE A 37 -1.82 -6.19 18.43
CA PHE A 37 -0.80 -6.02 17.39
C PHE A 37 0.61 -6.06 17.98
N ILE A 38 0.88 -5.28 19.03
CA ILE A 38 2.18 -5.25 19.68
C ILE A 38 2.53 -6.60 20.30
N ALA A 39 1.61 -7.24 21.01
CA ALA A 39 1.81 -8.57 21.59
C ALA A 39 2.15 -9.60 20.50
N PHE A 40 1.45 -9.57 19.36
CA PHE A 40 1.74 -10.44 18.22
C PHE A 40 3.14 -10.21 17.65
N VAL A 41 3.57 -8.95 17.51
CA VAL A 41 4.95 -8.62 17.06
C VAL A 41 5.98 -9.13 18.06
N LEU A 42 5.77 -8.95 19.36
CA LEU A 42 6.68 -9.44 20.41
C LEU A 42 6.79 -10.97 20.42
N LEU A 43 5.68 -11.69 20.23
CA LEU A 43 5.67 -13.14 20.08
C LEU A 43 6.49 -13.59 18.86
N LEU A 44 6.38 -12.87 17.74
CA LEU A 44 7.19 -13.15 16.56
C LEU A 44 8.67 -12.84 16.78
N VAL A 45 9.01 -11.76 17.52
CA VAL A 45 10.38 -11.45 17.91
C VAL A 45 10.96 -12.58 18.76
N ALA A 46 10.23 -13.07 19.76
CA ALA A 46 10.68 -14.18 20.60
C ALA A 46 10.89 -15.47 19.78
N LYS A 47 9.92 -15.81 18.93
CA LYS A 47 9.99 -16.99 18.05
C LYS A 47 11.16 -16.95 17.08
N HIS A 48 11.47 -15.77 16.54
CA HIS A 48 12.52 -15.57 15.51
C HIS A 48 13.72 -14.78 16.04
N HIS A 49 14.03 -14.89 17.34
CA HIS A 49 15.07 -14.08 18.00
C HIS A 49 16.43 -14.16 17.30
N THR A 50 16.79 -15.31 16.70
CA THR A 50 18.04 -15.49 15.95
C THR A 50 18.18 -14.59 14.71
N TYR A 51 17.07 -14.02 14.21
CA TYR A 51 17.09 -13.03 13.12
C TYR A 51 17.72 -11.70 13.58
N PHE A 52 17.76 -11.44 14.87
CA PHE A 52 18.29 -10.21 15.46
C PHE A 52 19.76 -10.32 15.89
N ASN A 53 20.45 -11.44 15.66
CA ASN A 53 21.90 -11.49 15.90
C ASN A 53 22.61 -10.41 15.05
N LEU A 54 23.56 -9.66 15.62
CA LEU A 54 24.21 -8.48 14.98
C LEU A 54 24.55 -8.67 13.50
N ASN A 55 25.23 -9.76 13.15
CA ASN A 55 25.64 -10.06 11.77
C ASN A 55 24.44 -10.31 10.85
N LYS A 56 23.41 -10.98 11.36
CA LYS A 56 22.21 -11.35 10.59
C LYS A 56 21.25 -10.16 10.50
N GLY A 57 21.09 -9.38 11.58
CA GLY A 57 20.11 -8.31 11.73
C GLY A 57 20.58 -6.93 11.27
N ILE A 58 21.79 -6.78 10.72
CA ILE A 58 22.38 -5.47 10.40
C ILE A 58 21.46 -4.58 9.55
N ILE A 59 20.72 -5.16 8.60
CA ILE A 59 19.79 -4.42 7.73
C ILE A 59 18.59 -3.92 8.55
N TYR A 60 18.06 -4.75 9.44
CA TYR A 60 16.99 -4.34 10.36
C TYR A 60 17.46 -3.19 11.26
N TYR A 61 18.66 -3.32 11.86
CA TYR A 61 19.20 -2.29 12.73
C TYR A 61 19.43 -0.96 12.01
N ARG A 62 19.86 -0.97 10.75
CA ARG A 62 19.96 0.25 9.93
C ARG A 62 18.61 0.96 9.78
N PHE A 63 17.55 0.21 9.45
CA PHE A 63 16.19 0.77 9.36
C PHE A 63 15.70 1.27 10.71
N PHE A 64 15.85 0.44 11.75
CA PHE A 64 15.36 0.75 13.09
C PHE A 64 16.03 2.00 13.66
N VAL A 65 17.38 2.07 13.60
CA VAL A 65 18.14 3.23 14.07
C VAL A 65 17.82 4.47 13.24
N PHE A 66 17.73 4.36 11.91
CA PHE A 66 17.41 5.51 11.07
C PHE A 66 16.07 6.15 11.46
N TYR A 67 15.00 5.35 11.55
CA TYR A 67 13.70 5.90 11.94
C TYR A 67 13.65 6.32 13.41
N ALA A 68 14.38 5.65 14.30
CA ALA A 68 14.48 6.07 15.70
C ALA A 68 15.14 7.45 15.82
N LEU A 69 16.15 7.72 14.99
CA LEU A 69 16.76 9.05 14.88
C LEU A 69 15.78 10.08 14.34
N ILE A 70 14.95 9.77 13.33
CA ILE A 70 13.89 10.66 12.86
C ILE A 70 12.96 11.06 14.01
N PHE A 71 12.45 10.09 14.78
CA PHE A 71 11.57 10.39 15.92
C PHE A 71 12.29 11.16 17.04
N LEU A 72 13.58 10.88 17.28
CA LEU A 72 14.39 11.63 18.23
C LEU A 72 14.51 13.11 17.80
N PHE A 73 14.85 13.37 16.54
CA PHE A 73 14.93 14.72 16.00
C PHE A 73 13.58 15.43 16.00
N GLN A 74 12.49 14.72 15.68
CA GLN A 74 11.13 15.25 15.84
C GLN A 74 10.86 15.66 17.29
N LYS A 75 11.21 14.83 18.28
CA LYS A 75 11.03 15.20 19.69
C LYS A 75 11.85 16.42 20.10
N LEU A 76 13.08 16.54 19.60
CA LEU A 76 13.95 17.68 19.90
C LEU A 76 13.45 18.99 19.25
N ILE A 77 12.94 18.93 18.01
CA ILE A 77 12.53 20.11 17.25
C ILE A 77 11.08 20.51 17.56
N LEU A 78 10.17 19.54 17.63
CA LEU A 78 8.74 19.76 17.85
C LEU A 78 8.36 19.83 19.34
N GLY A 79 9.29 19.47 20.24
CA GLY A 79 9.05 19.39 21.68
C GLY A 79 8.19 18.20 22.11
N TYR A 80 7.52 17.51 21.19
CA TYR A 80 6.63 16.38 21.47
C TYR A 80 6.62 15.36 20.33
N ILE A 81 6.45 14.07 20.70
CA ILE A 81 6.12 12.97 19.78
C ILE A 81 5.10 12.07 20.48
N SER A 82 4.18 11.49 19.71
CA SER A 82 3.27 10.47 20.22
C SER A 82 3.99 9.15 20.39
N PHE A 83 4.23 8.75 21.65
CA PHE A 83 4.89 7.49 21.99
C PHE A 83 4.13 6.26 21.44
N PRO A 84 2.79 6.17 21.51
CA PRO A 84 2.03 5.09 20.86
C PRO A 84 2.27 5.02 19.34
N SER A 85 2.25 6.16 18.64
CA SER A 85 2.48 6.20 17.19
C SER A 85 3.91 5.78 16.82
N THR A 86 4.90 6.23 17.60
CA THR A 86 6.30 5.82 17.41
C THR A 86 6.49 4.32 17.63
N ILE A 87 5.94 3.75 18.71
CA ILE A 87 6.01 2.31 18.95
C ILE A 87 5.32 1.54 17.82
N ALA A 88 4.11 1.96 17.42
CA ALA A 88 3.37 1.30 16.36
C ALA A 88 4.17 1.31 15.05
N PHE A 89 4.77 2.44 14.67
CA PHE A 89 5.62 2.55 13.48
C PHE A 89 6.82 1.59 13.54
N MET A 90 7.53 1.55 14.66
CA MET A 90 8.67 0.63 14.87
C MET A 90 8.25 -0.84 14.84
N ALA A 91 7.09 -1.16 15.40
CA ALA A 91 6.53 -2.50 15.39
C ALA A 91 6.13 -2.94 13.97
N ARG A 92 5.62 -2.03 13.12
CA ARG A 92 5.34 -2.31 11.69
C ARG A 92 6.61 -2.66 10.91
N ILE A 93 7.70 -1.91 11.12
CA ILE A 93 9.02 -2.23 10.53
C ILE A 93 9.50 -3.61 10.99
N THR A 94 9.40 -3.88 12.29
CA THR A 94 9.83 -5.15 12.89
C THR A 94 9.01 -6.33 12.36
N LEU A 95 7.69 -6.17 12.24
CA LEU A 95 6.79 -7.16 11.66
C LEU A 95 7.18 -7.49 10.22
N GLY A 96 7.33 -6.48 9.37
CA GLY A 96 7.68 -6.68 7.97
C GLY A 96 9.07 -7.30 7.81
N TYR A 97 10.03 -6.90 8.63
CA TYR A 97 11.35 -7.53 8.68
C TYR A 97 11.26 -9.04 8.97
N ILE A 98 10.56 -9.44 10.04
CA ILE A 98 10.44 -10.85 10.43
C ILE A 98 9.73 -11.66 9.33
N ILE A 99 8.59 -11.18 8.85
CA ILE A 99 7.78 -11.91 7.86
C ILE A 99 8.53 -12.07 6.55
N ILE A 100 9.05 -10.97 5.99
CA ILE A 100 9.73 -11.01 4.70
C ILE A 100 11.01 -11.83 4.78
N ARG A 101 11.78 -11.72 5.87
CA ARG A 101 12.97 -12.54 6.08
C ARG A 101 12.64 -14.03 6.20
N HIS A 102 11.54 -14.36 6.88
CA HIS A 102 11.11 -15.74 7.04
C HIS A 102 10.65 -16.36 5.72
N VAL A 103 9.88 -15.60 4.94
CA VAL A 103 9.28 -16.07 3.68
C VAL A 103 10.30 -16.05 2.53
N GLY A 104 11.20 -15.06 2.49
CA GLY A 104 12.29 -14.93 1.51
C GLY A 104 11.79 -14.81 0.07
N HIS A 105 12.47 -15.49 -0.85
CA HIS A 105 12.16 -15.47 -2.29
C HIS A 105 10.73 -15.92 -2.63
N ASN A 106 10.08 -16.68 -1.74
CA ASN A 106 8.70 -17.14 -1.94
C ASN A 106 7.66 -16.04 -1.76
N PHE A 107 8.04 -14.86 -1.26
CA PHE A 107 7.09 -13.82 -0.88
C PHE A 107 6.23 -13.35 -2.06
N LYS A 108 6.87 -13.02 -3.19
CA LYS A 108 6.16 -12.54 -4.39
C LYS A 108 5.14 -13.57 -4.90
N TYR A 109 5.53 -14.83 -4.93
CA TYR A 109 4.66 -15.93 -5.35
C TYR A 109 3.52 -16.16 -4.36
N ALA A 110 3.81 -16.24 -3.06
CA ALA A 110 2.81 -16.41 -2.03
C ALA A 110 1.79 -15.25 -2.04
N PHE A 111 2.29 -14.02 -2.19
CA PHE A 111 1.47 -12.82 -2.30
C PHE A 111 0.56 -12.87 -3.53
N PHE A 112 1.07 -13.27 -4.70
CA PHE A 112 0.25 -13.47 -5.89
C PHE A 112 -0.87 -14.50 -5.68
N GLN A 113 -0.59 -15.63 -5.03
CA GLN A 113 -1.62 -16.63 -4.73
C GLN A 113 -2.68 -16.11 -3.76
N ILE A 114 -2.27 -15.36 -2.74
CA ILE A 114 -3.18 -14.75 -1.77
C ILE A 114 -4.06 -13.70 -2.45
N MET A 115 -3.48 -12.82 -3.25
CA MET A 115 -4.24 -11.80 -3.98
C MET A 115 -5.20 -12.42 -4.99
N PHE A 116 -4.82 -13.52 -5.66
CA PHE A 116 -5.75 -14.32 -6.45
C PHE A 116 -6.94 -14.82 -5.62
N LEU A 117 -6.69 -15.42 -4.45
CA LEU A 117 -7.76 -15.95 -3.60
C LEU A 117 -8.68 -14.83 -3.11
N VAL A 118 -8.11 -13.71 -2.65
CA VAL A 118 -8.86 -12.53 -2.20
C VAL A 118 -9.71 -11.98 -3.35
N SER A 119 -9.16 -11.84 -4.55
CA SER A 119 -9.89 -11.41 -5.76
C SER A 119 -11.00 -12.36 -6.15
N LEU A 120 -10.77 -13.67 -6.10
CA LEU A 120 -11.79 -14.66 -6.42
C LEU A 120 -12.97 -14.55 -5.46
N ILE A 121 -12.69 -14.54 -4.15
CA ILE A 121 -13.74 -14.47 -3.13
C ILE A 121 -14.46 -13.13 -3.19
N SER A 122 -13.74 -12.03 -3.43
CA SER A 122 -14.35 -10.71 -3.48
C SER A 122 -15.30 -10.52 -4.66
N LEU A 123 -15.03 -11.16 -5.80
CA LEU A 123 -15.93 -11.14 -6.95
C LEU A 123 -17.27 -11.83 -6.65
N PHE A 124 -17.26 -12.92 -5.86
CA PHE A 124 -18.52 -13.51 -5.38
C PHE A 124 -19.27 -12.55 -4.48
N GLY A 125 -18.58 -11.90 -3.53
CA GLY A 125 -19.20 -10.90 -2.67
C GLY A 125 -19.77 -9.71 -3.43
N PHE A 126 -19.02 -9.22 -4.41
CA PHE A 126 -19.43 -8.13 -5.31
C PHE A 126 -20.68 -8.50 -6.12
N MET A 127 -20.69 -9.69 -6.74
CA MET A 127 -21.86 -10.20 -7.48
C MET A 127 -23.08 -10.36 -6.58
N TRP A 128 -22.90 -10.87 -5.36
CA TRP A 128 -23.97 -11.02 -4.39
C TRP A 128 -24.62 -9.69 -4.03
N ASN A 129 -23.79 -8.66 -3.79
CA ASN A 129 -24.26 -7.31 -3.53
C ASN A 129 -24.96 -6.69 -4.75
N PHE A 130 -24.42 -6.91 -5.95
CA PHE A 130 -25.02 -6.44 -7.20
C PHE A 130 -26.43 -7.00 -7.43
N LEU A 131 -26.73 -8.20 -6.92
CA LEU A 131 -28.07 -8.80 -6.92
C LEU A 131 -29.01 -8.25 -5.82
N GLY A 132 -28.62 -7.16 -5.16
CA GLY A 132 -29.39 -6.53 -4.08
C GLY A 132 -29.37 -7.33 -2.77
N LYS A 133 -28.46 -8.30 -2.61
CA LYS A 133 -28.36 -9.10 -1.38
C LYS A 133 -27.25 -8.56 -0.49
N ASN A 134 -27.58 -8.32 0.78
CA ASN A 134 -26.59 -7.96 1.78
C ASN A 134 -25.76 -9.19 2.18
N ILE A 135 -24.45 -9.00 2.30
CA ILE A 135 -23.57 -10.00 2.91
C ILE A 135 -23.73 -9.86 4.43
N PRO A 136 -24.01 -10.93 5.18
CA PRO A 136 -24.09 -10.88 6.63
C PRO A 136 -22.79 -10.36 7.24
N TYR A 137 -22.89 -9.39 8.15
CA TYR A 137 -21.75 -8.92 8.92
C TYR A 137 -21.34 -9.99 9.94
N ILE A 138 -20.04 -10.28 10.03
CA ILE A 138 -19.50 -11.12 11.11
C ILE A 138 -19.24 -10.24 12.34
N TYR A 139 -18.88 -8.98 12.11
CA TYR A 139 -18.64 -7.99 13.15
C TYR A 139 -19.27 -6.65 12.76
N TYR A 140 -20.07 -6.10 13.66
CA TYR A 140 -20.69 -4.78 13.52
C TYR A 140 -19.94 -3.80 14.41
N THR A 141 -19.35 -2.77 13.82
CA THR A 141 -18.99 -1.55 14.54
C THR A 141 -20.13 -0.57 14.35
N PRO A 142 -20.75 -0.06 15.43
CA PRO A 142 -21.70 1.03 15.31
C PRO A 142 -21.08 2.19 14.55
N PRO A 143 -21.84 2.87 13.68
CA PRO A 143 -21.37 4.09 13.04
C PRO A 143 -20.96 5.07 14.15
N ILE A 144 -19.72 5.50 14.08
CA ILE A 144 -19.23 6.68 14.80
C ILE A 144 -19.31 7.79 13.75
N ASP A 145 -19.56 9.05 14.12
CA ASP A 145 -19.67 10.19 13.18
C ASP A 145 -18.46 10.30 12.19
N MET A 146 -17.35 9.64 12.53
CA MET A 146 -16.12 9.45 11.75
C MET A 146 -16.22 8.52 10.52
N TYR A 147 -17.16 7.58 10.51
CA TYR A 147 -17.34 6.58 9.46
C TYR A 147 -18.84 6.41 9.20
N SER A 148 -19.38 7.20 8.26
CA SER A 148 -20.79 7.12 7.83
C SER A 148 -21.15 5.84 7.06
N ASP A 149 -20.21 4.90 6.95
CA ASP A 149 -20.40 3.66 6.22
C ASP A 149 -20.93 2.56 7.15
N ASN A 150 -22.18 2.15 6.89
CA ASN A 150 -22.86 1.00 7.50
C ASN A 150 -22.31 -0.35 6.99
N SER A 151 -21.03 -0.43 6.61
CA SER A 151 -20.45 -1.66 6.08
C SER A 151 -20.22 -2.68 7.19
N GLY A 152 -21.02 -3.73 7.13
CA GLY A 152 -20.75 -4.98 7.82
C GLY A 152 -19.32 -5.46 7.56
N ARG A 153 -18.51 -5.56 8.62
CA ARG A 153 -17.10 -5.95 8.51
C ARG A 153 -16.99 -7.48 8.57
N ASN A 154 -16.39 -8.09 7.55
CA ASN A 154 -16.13 -9.52 7.52
C ASN A 154 -14.65 -9.80 7.19
N ILE A 155 -14.08 -10.85 7.82
CA ILE A 155 -12.65 -11.22 7.78
C ILE A 155 -12.17 -11.40 6.35
N ILE A 156 -13.06 -11.77 5.44
CA ILE A 156 -12.78 -12.07 4.05
C ILE A 156 -13.57 -11.15 3.11
N PHE A 157 -14.75 -10.69 3.54
CA PHE A 157 -15.60 -9.77 2.79
C PHE A 157 -15.57 -8.36 3.41
N PHE A 158 -14.98 -7.40 2.71
CA PHE A 158 -15.28 -6.00 2.94
C PHE A 158 -16.07 -5.49 1.73
N HIS A 159 -17.27 -4.99 2.00
CA HIS A 159 -18.03 -4.25 1.02
C HIS A 159 -18.55 -2.98 1.69
N GLN A 160 -18.12 -1.85 1.15
CA GLN A 160 -18.59 -0.53 1.57
C GLN A 160 -20.10 -0.43 1.29
N HIS A 161 -20.89 -0.14 2.32
CA HIS A 161 -22.32 0.10 2.19
C HIS A 161 -22.54 1.61 2.06
N GLY A 162 -22.53 2.09 0.81
CA GLY A 162 -22.71 3.50 0.48
C GLY A 162 -22.94 3.70 -1.01
N THR A 163 -22.89 4.96 -1.47
CA THR A 163 -23.11 5.37 -2.87
C THR A 163 -22.05 4.77 -3.80
N GLY A 164 -22.34 3.56 -4.31
CA GLY A 164 -21.59 2.89 -5.36
C GLY A 164 -21.32 1.42 -5.06
N HIS A 165 -21.82 0.52 -5.90
CA HIS A 165 -21.44 -0.89 -5.91
C HIS A 165 -19.96 -1.01 -6.34
N ARG A 166 -19.02 -0.95 -5.38
CA ARG A 166 -17.57 -1.05 -5.64
C ARG A 166 -16.95 -2.20 -4.86
N ASN A 167 -16.02 -2.90 -5.47
CA ASN A 167 -15.34 -4.04 -4.86
C ASN A 167 -14.13 -3.60 -4.04
N SER A 168 -14.16 -3.85 -2.73
CA SER A 168 -13.06 -3.55 -1.82
C SER A 168 -12.26 -4.77 -1.37
N GLY A 169 -12.59 -5.97 -1.85
CA GLY A 169 -11.90 -7.17 -1.43
C GLY A 169 -12.02 -7.41 0.07
N MET A 170 -10.90 -7.66 0.72
CA MET A 170 -10.79 -7.70 2.19
C MET A 170 -10.25 -6.39 2.77
N PHE A 171 -10.07 -5.36 1.95
CA PHE A 171 -9.36 -4.12 2.31
C PHE A 171 -10.33 -3.03 2.73
N TRP A 172 -9.84 -1.97 3.40
CA TRP A 172 -10.70 -0.91 3.95
C TRP A 172 -11.49 -0.12 2.93
N GLU A 173 -11.09 -0.12 1.65
CA GLU A 173 -11.84 0.52 0.57
C GLU A 173 -11.42 -0.03 -0.81
N PRO A 174 -12.18 0.27 -1.88
CA PRO A 174 -11.85 -0.19 -3.23
C PRO A 174 -10.52 0.36 -3.75
N GLY A 175 -10.15 1.59 -3.38
CA GLY A 175 -8.88 2.20 -3.75
C GLY A 175 -7.69 1.44 -3.18
N ALA A 176 -7.75 1.09 -1.89
CA ALA A 176 -6.78 0.22 -1.23
C ALA A 176 -6.66 -1.13 -1.93
N PHE A 177 -7.77 -1.82 -2.18
CA PHE A 177 -7.74 -3.12 -2.85
C PHE A 177 -7.05 -3.06 -4.22
N ALA A 178 -7.34 -2.02 -5.00
CA ALA A 178 -6.68 -1.77 -6.26
C ALA A 178 -5.15 -1.62 -6.10
N CYS A 179 -4.68 -0.93 -5.06
CA CYS A 179 -3.25 -0.78 -4.78
C CYS A 179 -2.56 -2.13 -4.51
N TYR A 180 -3.19 -3.03 -3.74
CA TYR A 180 -2.66 -4.37 -3.48
C TYR A 180 -2.67 -5.27 -4.73
N ILE A 181 -3.69 -5.14 -5.59
CA ILE A 181 -3.69 -5.81 -6.89
C ILE A 181 -2.56 -5.27 -7.78
N CYS A 182 -2.42 -3.95 -7.92
CA CYS A 182 -1.34 -3.34 -8.70
C CYS A 182 0.04 -3.79 -8.20
N LEU A 183 0.25 -3.83 -6.88
CA LEU A 183 1.49 -4.31 -6.28
C LEU A 183 1.83 -5.75 -6.70
N THR A 184 0.81 -6.59 -6.85
CA THR A 184 0.99 -7.96 -7.34
C THR A 184 1.67 -7.96 -8.70
N PHE A 185 1.19 -7.16 -9.66
CA PHE A 185 1.81 -7.05 -10.97
C PHE A 185 3.17 -6.34 -10.92
N LEU A 186 3.35 -5.34 -10.04
CA LEU A 186 4.62 -4.67 -9.88
C LEU A 186 5.76 -5.62 -9.46
N PHE A 187 5.49 -6.64 -8.65
CA PHE A 187 6.49 -7.67 -8.31
C PHE A 187 6.95 -8.52 -9.50
N TYR A 188 6.16 -8.56 -10.58
CA TYR A 188 6.43 -9.31 -11.80
C TYR A 188 6.78 -8.41 -13.00
N LEU A 189 7.10 -7.12 -12.79
CA LEU A 189 7.60 -6.25 -13.86
C LEU A 189 8.78 -6.89 -14.60
N GLY A 190 8.68 -6.95 -15.94
CA GLY A 190 9.65 -7.62 -16.82
C GLY A 190 9.44 -9.13 -16.98
N HIS A 191 8.47 -9.70 -16.26
CA HIS A 191 8.08 -11.12 -16.33
C HIS A 191 6.55 -11.32 -16.39
N ILE A 192 5.79 -10.29 -16.75
CA ILE A 192 4.32 -10.33 -16.83
C ILE A 192 3.87 -11.34 -17.88
N ARG A 193 4.55 -11.44 -19.03
CA ARG A 193 4.18 -12.41 -20.08
C ARG A 193 4.33 -13.85 -19.60
N THR A 194 5.38 -14.11 -18.81
CA THR A 194 5.61 -15.41 -18.16
C THR A 194 4.50 -15.68 -17.14
N LEU A 195 4.17 -14.69 -16.31
CA LEU A 195 3.07 -14.80 -15.33
C LEU A 195 1.75 -15.15 -16.01
N ILE A 196 1.40 -14.45 -17.11
CA ILE A 196 0.18 -14.71 -17.88
C ILE A 196 0.21 -16.10 -18.51
N LYS A 197 1.35 -16.51 -19.09
CA LYS A 197 1.48 -17.83 -19.73
C LYS A 197 1.18 -18.97 -18.76
N TYR A 198 1.72 -18.91 -17.53
CA TYR A 198 1.57 -19.99 -16.55
C TYR A 198 0.33 -19.85 -15.66
N HIS A 199 -0.23 -18.65 -15.52
CA HIS A 199 -1.33 -18.36 -14.58
C HIS A 199 -2.47 -17.55 -15.21
N LYS A 200 -2.75 -17.75 -16.51
CA LYS A 200 -3.74 -17.00 -17.30
C LYS A 200 -5.05 -16.73 -16.55
N TRP A 201 -5.69 -17.78 -16.04
CA TRP A 201 -6.98 -17.66 -15.34
C TRP A 201 -6.89 -16.86 -14.03
N LYS A 202 -5.81 -17.02 -13.27
CA LYS A 202 -5.60 -16.26 -12.02
C LYS A 202 -5.40 -14.77 -12.32
N VAL A 203 -4.63 -14.46 -13.37
CA VAL A 203 -4.43 -13.07 -13.82
C VAL A 203 -5.76 -12.45 -14.28
N ILE A 204 -6.57 -13.18 -15.06
CA ILE A 204 -7.90 -12.70 -15.49
C ILE A 204 -8.76 -12.37 -14.28
N ILE A 205 -8.85 -13.26 -13.29
CA ILE A 205 -9.65 -13.05 -12.08
C ILE A 205 -9.17 -11.82 -11.29
N ILE A 206 -7.86 -11.64 -11.14
CA ILE A 206 -7.28 -10.47 -10.47
C ILE A 206 -7.61 -9.17 -11.26
N LEU A 207 -7.53 -9.20 -12.59
CA LEU A 207 -7.86 -8.02 -13.42
C LEU A 207 -9.35 -7.68 -13.39
N VAL A 208 -10.24 -8.67 -13.42
CA VAL A 208 -11.69 -8.45 -13.27
C VAL A 208 -11.98 -7.85 -11.89
N ALA A 209 -11.35 -8.36 -10.83
CA ALA A 209 -11.46 -7.77 -9.50
C ALA A 209 -10.99 -6.31 -9.47
N LEU A 210 -9.88 -5.98 -10.14
CA LEU A 210 -9.41 -4.60 -10.27
C LEU A 210 -10.44 -3.70 -10.96
N ILE A 211 -11.06 -4.15 -12.05
CA ILE A 211 -12.10 -3.40 -12.78
C ILE A 211 -13.35 -3.17 -11.89
N THR A 212 -13.69 -4.11 -11.01
CA THR A 212 -14.82 -3.91 -10.09
C THR A 212 -14.51 -2.93 -8.93
N THR A 213 -13.26 -2.51 -8.76
CA THR A 213 -12.91 -1.52 -7.71
C THR A 213 -13.33 -0.09 -8.06
N TYR A 214 -13.49 0.22 -9.35
CA TYR A 214 -13.68 1.60 -9.84
C TYR A 214 -12.64 2.59 -9.25
N SER A 215 -11.36 2.17 -9.20
CA SER A 215 -10.26 2.98 -8.66
C SER A 215 -9.45 3.64 -9.77
N THR A 216 -9.59 4.97 -9.92
CA THR A 216 -8.80 5.76 -10.89
C THR A 216 -7.30 5.56 -10.71
N THR A 217 -6.80 5.57 -9.47
CA THR A 217 -5.38 5.32 -9.15
C THR A 217 -4.95 3.92 -9.58
N GLY A 218 -5.78 2.90 -9.31
CA GLY A 218 -5.52 1.54 -9.75
C GLY A 218 -5.42 1.41 -11.27
N TYR A 219 -6.29 2.11 -12.01
CA TYR A 219 -6.30 2.08 -13.48
C TYR A 219 -5.12 2.81 -14.07
N ILE A 220 -4.74 3.97 -13.52
CA ILE A 220 -3.53 4.70 -13.93
C ILE A 220 -2.29 3.82 -13.72
N VAL A 221 -2.15 3.17 -12.57
CA VAL A 221 -0.99 2.32 -12.31
C VAL A 221 -1.00 1.06 -13.17
N LEU A 222 -2.16 0.45 -13.43
CA LEU A 222 -2.27 -0.65 -14.39
C LEU A 222 -1.86 -0.21 -15.80
N PHE A 223 -2.25 1.00 -16.21
CA PHE A 223 -1.85 1.57 -17.50
C PHE A 223 -0.34 1.77 -17.58
N ILE A 224 0.30 2.31 -16.54
CA ILE A 224 1.77 2.41 -16.44
C ILE A 224 2.42 1.02 -16.54
N ILE A 225 1.90 0.01 -15.84
CA ILE A 225 2.40 -1.37 -15.92
C ILE A 225 2.22 -1.95 -17.33
N GLY A 226 1.10 -1.65 -18.00
CA GLY A 226 0.83 -2.05 -19.38
C GLY A 226 1.84 -1.46 -20.36
N ILE A 227 2.06 -0.14 -20.32
CA ILE A 227 3.09 0.55 -21.11
C ILE A 227 4.46 -0.05 -20.83
N ALA A 228 4.81 -0.22 -19.56
CA ALA A 228 6.09 -0.79 -19.15
C ALA A 228 6.25 -2.21 -19.70
N THR A 229 5.21 -3.05 -19.63
CA THR A 229 5.22 -4.43 -20.16
C THR A 229 5.44 -4.44 -21.68
N ILE A 230 4.71 -3.60 -22.42
CA ILE A 230 4.87 -3.43 -23.87
C ILE A 230 6.30 -2.97 -24.19
N TYR A 231 6.82 -1.98 -23.48
CA TYR A 231 8.16 -1.47 -23.73
C TYR A 231 9.27 -2.45 -23.33
N ILE A 232 9.15 -3.15 -22.22
CA ILE A 232 10.22 -4.00 -21.67
C ILE A 232 10.24 -5.38 -22.36
N GLU A 233 9.08 -6.04 -22.42
CA GLU A 233 9.00 -7.46 -22.79
C GLU A 233 8.75 -7.66 -24.29
N TYR A 234 8.20 -6.65 -24.97
CA TYR A 234 7.82 -6.72 -26.38
C TYR A 234 8.74 -5.95 -27.32
N LYS A 235 9.51 -4.96 -26.83
CA LYS A 235 10.51 -4.22 -27.63
C LYS A 235 11.54 -5.12 -28.28
N LYS A 236 12.03 -6.15 -27.58
CA LYS A 236 12.99 -7.09 -28.17
C LYS A 236 12.42 -7.91 -29.33
N LYS A 237 11.11 -8.17 -29.32
CA LYS A 237 10.43 -8.99 -30.35
C LYS A 237 9.93 -8.16 -31.52
N TYR A 238 9.39 -6.97 -31.25
CA TYR A 238 8.67 -6.16 -32.23
C TYR A 238 9.41 -4.87 -32.63
N GLY A 239 10.55 -4.55 -32.00
CA GLY A 239 11.40 -3.43 -32.40
C GLY A 239 10.65 -2.10 -32.43
N ALA A 240 10.75 -1.39 -33.56
CA ALA A 240 10.10 -0.10 -33.78
C ALA A 240 8.55 -0.17 -33.74
N PHE A 241 7.94 -1.33 -34.00
CA PHE A 241 6.48 -1.50 -33.95
C PHE A 241 5.88 -1.37 -32.55
N VAL A 242 6.72 -1.35 -31.51
CA VAL A 242 6.26 -1.02 -30.14
C VAL A 242 5.72 0.41 -30.05
N LEU A 243 6.28 1.36 -30.81
CA LEU A 243 5.84 2.76 -30.73
C LEU A 243 4.38 2.94 -31.22
N PRO A 244 3.97 2.43 -32.39
CA PRO A 244 2.56 2.41 -32.78
C PRO A 244 1.65 1.72 -31.75
N ILE A 245 2.06 0.59 -31.17
CA ILE A 245 1.27 -0.13 -30.15
C ILE A 245 1.07 0.74 -28.90
N LEU A 246 2.12 1.44 -28.45
CA LEU A 246 2.03 2.36 -27.32
C LEU A 246 1.12 3.54 -27.61
N ILE A 247 1.18 4.10 -28.82
CA ILE A 247 0.29 5.18 -29.27
C ILE A 247 -1.17 4.70 -29.28
N THR A 248 -1.45 3.53 -29.87
CA THR A 248 -2.80 2.94 -29.88
C THR A 248 -3.29 2.66 -28.48
N PHE A 249 -2.45 2.10 -27.60
CA PHE A 249 -2.80 1.83 -26.21
C PHE A 249 -3.10 3.12 -25.44
N GLY A 250 -2.31 4.18 -25.67
CA GLY A 250 -2.55 5.51 -25.12
C GLY A 250 -3.84 6.16 -25.62
N LEU A 251 -4.15 6.02 -26.91
CA LEU A 251 -5.41 6.49 -27.50
C LEU A 251 -6.62 5.76 -26.89
N ILE A 252 -6.54 4.44 -26.71
CA ILE A 252 -7.60 3.67 -26.05
C ILE A 252 -7.81 4.15 -24.61
N ALA A 253 -6.72 4.39 -23.87
CA ALA A 253 -6.81 4.90 -22.51
C ALA A 253 -7.43 6.31 -22.47
N TYR A 254 -7.05 7.19 -23.39
CA TYR A 254 -7.63 8.54 -23.51
C TYR A 254 -9.13 8.49 -23.86
N ILE A 255 -9.51 7.67 -24.85
CA ILE A 255 -10.92 7.47 -25.22
C ILE A 255 -11.69 6.90 -24.01
N THR A 256 -11.11 5.96 -23.28
CA THR A 256 -11.75 5.39 -22.09
C THR A 256 -11.93 6.46 -21.00
N TYR A 257 -10.93 7.32 -20.78
CA TYR A 257 -11.02 8.44 -19.86
C TYR A 257 -12.16 9.40 -20.22
N GLU A 258 -12.22 9.85 -21.48
CA GLU A 258 -13.25 10.80 -21.93
C GLU A 258 -14.67 10.23 -21.90
N ASN A 259 -14.84 8.94 -22.20
CA ASN A 259 -16.15 8.30 -22.31
C ASN A 259 -16.63 7.65 -21.01
N THR A 260 -15.83 7.67 -19.95
CA THR A 260 -16.20 7.07 -18.68
C THR A 260 -16.50 8.16 -17.67
N GLU A 261 -17.79 8.43 -17.48
CA GLU A 261 -18.33 9.48 -16.60
C GLU A 261 -17.67 9.47 -15.22
N PHE A 262 -17.55 8.29 -14.58
CA PHE A 262 -16.97 8.19 -13.24
C PHE A 262 -15.52 8.67 -13.14
N MET A 263 -14.69 8.53 -14.20
CA MET A 263 -13.28 8.94 -14.15
C MET A 263 -13.14 10.45 -14.33
N LYS A 264 -13.84 10.97 -15.34
CA LYS A 264 -13.81 12.38 -15.71
C LYS A 264 -14.39 13.24 -14.59
N GLU A 265 -15.62 12.94 -14.17
CA GLU A 265 -16.30 13.67 -13.10
C GLU A 265 -15.47 13.69 -11.81
N LYS A 266 -14.87 12.55 -11.44
CA LYS A 266 -14.02 12.43 -10.24
C LYS A 266 -12.74 13.25 -10.33
N MET A 267 -12.10 13.32 -11.50
CA MET A 267 -10.89 14.12 -11.68
C MET A 267 -11.22 15.61 -11.73
N ASP A 268 -12.26 15.99 -12.47
CA ASP A 268 -12.71 17.37 -12.59
C ASP A 268 -13.15 17.94 -11.23
N HIS A 269 -13.87 17.16 -10.42
CA HIS A 269 -14.22 17.57 -9.05
C HIS A 269 -12.99 17.77 -8.16
N GLN A 270 -11.95 16.93 -8.27
CA GLN A 270 -10.73 17.11 -7.48
C GLN A 270 -9.96 18.38 -7.88
N VAL A 271 -9.93 18.69 -9.18
CA VAL A 271 -9.29 19.92 -9.67
C VAL A 271 -10.12 21.14 -9.25
N ALA A 272 -11.44 21.12 -9.44
CA ALA A 272 -12.33 22.21 -9.06
C ALA A 272 -12.30 22.48 -7.54
N ALA A 273 -12.37 21.42 -6.72
CA ALA A 273 -12.30 21.53 -5.26
C ALA A 273 -10.99 22.15 -4.78
N ALA A 274 -9.86 21.82 -5.42
CA ALA A 274 -8.57 22.41 -5.10
C ALA A 274 -8.44 23.86 -5.58
N SER A 275 -9.11 24.24 -6.68
CA SER A 275 -8.96 25.56 -7.32
C SER A 275 -9.84 26.64 -6.69
N GLN A 276 -10.92 26.25 -6.03
CA GLN A 276 -11.89 27.15 -5.39
C GLN A 276 -11.60 27.42 -3.91
N ARG A 277 -10.52 26.85 -3.36
CA ARG A 277 -10.19 26.97 -1.93
C ARG A 277 -9.15 28.04 -1.67
N ASP A 278 -9.28 28.65 -0.51
CA ASP A 278 -8.29 29.59 0.01
C ASP A 278 -6.99 28.84 0.35
N GLU A 279 -5.85 29.51 0.17
CA GLU A 279 -4.54 28.95 0.52
C GLU A 279 -4.50 28.57 2.02
N GLY A 280 -4.23 27.29 2.30
CA GLY A 280 -4.15 26.76 3.67
C GLY A 280 -5.42 26.08 4.18
N GLU A 281 -6.52 26.08 3.43
CA GLU A 281 -7.74 25.36 3.84
C GLU A 281 -7.58 23.84 3.64
N PHE A 282 -7.84 23.05 4.69
CA PHE A 282 -7.74 21.59 4.63
C PHE A 282 -8.95 20.93 3.95
N ALA A 283 -8.68 19.97 3.06
CA ALA A 283 -9.66 18.99 2.61
C ALA A 283 -9.08 17.59 2.58
N PRO A 284 -9.90 16.56 2.84
CA PRO A 284 -9.47 15.17 2.72
C PRO A 284 -9.43 14.67 1.26
N ASP A 285 -9.67 15.49 0.24
CA ASP A 285 -9.50 15.07 -1.16
C ASP A 285 -8.03 15.07 -1.59
N ARG A 286 -7.70 14.34 -2.65
CA ARG A 286 -6.31 14.05 -3.03
C ARG A 286 -5.48 15.28 -3.38
N MET A 287 -6.09 16.27 -4.04
CA MET A 287 -5.35 17.42 -4.55
C MET A 287 -5.29 18.52 -3.49
N SER A 288 -6.39 18.79 -2.81
CA SER A 288 -6.40 19.76 -1.72
C SER A 288 -5.52 19.31 -0.55
N ALA A 289 -5.52 18.01 -0.19
CA ALA A 289 -4.62 17.48 0.84
C ALA A 289 -3.15 17.64 0.46
N LEU A 290 -2.80 17.44 -0.82
CA LEU A 290 -1.44 17.68 -1.31
C LEU A 290 -1.03 19.14 -1.14
N LEU A 291 -1.87 20.08 -1.60
CA LEU A 291 -1.58 21.51 -1.52
C LEU A 291 -1.45 21.97 -0.06
N PHE A 292 -2.35 21.50 0.80
CA PHE A 292 -2.28 21.73 2.25
C PHE A 292 -0.97 21.20 2.86
N ASP A 293 -0.56 20.00 2.47
CA ASP A 293 0.66 19.38 3.00
C ASP A 293 1.94 20.09 2.57
N LEU A 294 1.93 20.83 1.45
CA LEU A 294 3.10 21.63 1.03
C LEU A 294 3.52 22.63 2.12
N HIS A 295 2.57 23.18 2.89
CA HIS A 295 2.85 24.03 4.04
C HIS A 295 3.70 23.28 5.09
N TYR A 296 3.25 22.11 5.51
CA TYR A 296 3.92 21.31 6.55
C TYR A 296 5.23 20.68 6.06
N ILE A 297 5.30 20.28 4.79
CA ILE A 297 6.55 19.85 4.14
C ILE A 297 7.54 21.02 4.13
N GLY A 298 7.11 22.24 3.80
CA GLY A 298 7.93 23.44 3.84
C GLY A 298 8.44 23.78 5.25
N LYS A 299 7.60 23.57 6.28
CA LYS A 299 7.94 23.85 7.68
C LYS A 299 9.07 22.96 8.22
N HIS A 300 8.99 21.65 7.98
CA HIS A 300 9.98 20.68 8.46
C HIS A 300 10.33 19.65 7.37
N PRO A 301 11.07 20.05 6.31
CA PRO A 301 11.24 19.22 5.11
C PRO A 301 12.01 17.93 5.35
N LEU A 302 12.98 17.93 6.25
CA LEU A 302 13.86 16.77 6.46
C LEU A 302 13.21 15.70 7.34
N ILE A 303 12.63 16.11 8.46
CA ILE A 303 12.15 15.19 9.52
C ILE A 303 10.63 15.11 9.61
N GLY A 304 9.88 16.02 8.97
CA GLY A 304 8.43 16.12 9.09
C GLY A 304 7.94 16.64 10.44
N ASN A 305 6.63 16.65 10.60
CA ASN A 305 5.91 17.26 11.72
C ASN A 305 5.35 16.22 12.70
N GLY A 306 5.76 14.95 12.57
CA GLY A 306 5.26 13.86 13.40
C GLY A 306 3.84 13.43 13.04
N TYR A 307 3.38 12.39 13.74
CA TYR A 307 2.04 11.79 13.55
C TYR A 307 0.99 12.26 14.54
N ASP A 308 1.37 13.01 15.57
CA ASP A 308 0.41 13.51 16.54
C ASP A 308 -0.32 14.73 15.97
N VAL A 309 -1.63 14.82 16.15
CA VAL A 309 -2.43 15.94 15.63
C VAL A 309 -1.93 17.30 16.12
N SER A 310 -1.41 17.37 17.35
CA SER A 310 -0.90 18.62 17.94
C SER A 310 0.36 19.14 17.24
N THR A 311 1.22 18.25 16.74
CA THR A 311 2.43 18.62 16.02
C THR A 311 2.20 18.68 14.52
N ARG A 312 1.41 17.75 13.97
CA ARG A 312 1.06 17.62 12.55
C ARG A 312 0.23 18.78 12.03
N PHE A 313 -0.63 19.34 12.88
CA PHE A 313 -1.51 20.48 12.56
C PHE A 313 -1.26 21.67 13.49
N ALA A 314 0.00 21.90 13.90
CA ALA A 314 0.36 22.94 14.86
C ALA A 314 -0.08 24.36 14.45
N ASP A 315 -0.11 24.65 13.14
CA ASP A 315 -0.49 25.98 12.61
C ASP A 315 -1.99 26.09 12.32
N HIS A 316 -2.75 25.00 12.50
CA HIS A 316 -4.19 24.93 12.25
C HIS A 316 -4.91 24.31 13.46
N PRO A 317 -5.03 25.03 14.59
CA PRO A 317 -5.55 24.47 15.84
C PRO A 317 -7.01 23.98 15.78
N SER A 318 -7.81 24.50 14.84
CA SER A 318 -9.17 24.02 14.57
C SER A 318 -9.18 22.53 14.20
N LEU A 319 -8.22 22.10 13.38
CA LEU A 319 -8.09 20.73 12.89
C LEU A 319 -7.67 19.73 13.98
N GLN A 320 -7.07 20.20 15.07
CA GLN A 320 -6.59 19.33 16.15
C GLN A 320 -7.74 18.69 16.95
N LYS A 321 -8.94 19.29 16.88
CA LYS A 321 -10.15 18.78 17.53
C LYS A 321 -10.95 17.86 16.62
N GLU A 322 -10.54 17.75 15.37
CA GLU A 322 -11.24 16.98 14.35
C GLU A 322 -10.61 15.61 14.16
N ILE A 323 -11.40 14.74 13.58
CA ILE A 323 -11.09 13.36 13.30
C ILE A 323 -10.93 13.30 11.77
N LEU A 324 -9.68 13.43 11.30
CA LEU A 324 -9.41 13.71 9.90
C LEU A 324 -8.94 12.46 9.15
N GLY A 325 -9.62 12.17 8.04
CA GLY A 325 -9.07 11.33 6.97
C GLY A 325 -8.12 12.15 6.09
N HIS A 326 -7.17 11.50 5.43
CA HIS A 326 -6.20 12.19 4.57
C HIS A 326 -6.17 11.57 3.17
N GLY A 327 -6.60 12.31 2.16
CA GLY A 327 -6.78 11.80 0.80
C GLY A 327 -5.51 11.50 0.03
N ASN A 328 -4.37 12.07 0.44
CA ASN A 328 -3.10 11.92 -0.26
C ASN A 328 -2.03 11.32 0.66
N GLY A 329 -1.85 10.01 0.56
CA GLY A 329 -0.89 9.26 1.36
C GLY A 329 0.57 9.61 1.10
N PHE A 330 0.88 10.13 -0.09
CA PHE A 330 2.25 10.52 -0.45
C PHE A 330 2.65 11.78 0.29
N SER A 331 1.86 12.85 0.14
CA SER A 331 2.14 14.12 0.80
C SER A 331 2.00 14.03 2.31
N ASP A 332 1.05 13.23 2.82
CA ASP A 332 0.90 13.03 4.25
C ASP A 332 2.14 12.40 4.88
N PHE A 333 2.70 11.38 4.21
CA PHE A 333 3.91 10.74 4.68
C PHE A 333 5.09 11.73 4.68
N LEU A 334 5.21 12.57 3.65
CA LEU A 334 6.27 13.60 3.60
C LEU A 334 6.08 14.67 4.69
N ALA A 335 4.85 15.16 4.88
CA ALA A 335 4.54 16.13 5.91
C ALA A 335 4.75 15.58 7.32
N SER A 336 4.49 14.28 7.54
CA SER A 336 4.59 13.62 8.84
C SER A 336 6.00 13.13 9.17
N MET A 337 6.68 12.48 8.21
CA MET A 337 7.98 11.79 8.42
C MET A 337 9.16 12.46 7.71
N GLY A 338 8.92 13.47 6.89
CA GLY A 338 9.94 14.21 6.17
C GLY A 338 10.43 13.52 4.90
N ILE A 339 11.02 14.31 4.01
CA ILE A 339 11.59 13.88 2.74
C ILE A 339 12.75 12.90 2.96
N LEU A 340 13.54 13.07 4.04
CA LEU A 340 14.66 12.18 4.33
C LEU A 340 14.19 10.74 4.56
N SER A 341 13.07 10.56 5.26
CA SER A 341 12.46 9.24 5.49
C SER A 341 12.04 8.57 4.19
N PHE A 342 11.46 9.34 3.26
CA PHE A 342 11.04 8.81 1.96
C PHE A 342 12.22 8.51 1.05
N LEU A 343 13.25 9.37 1.01
CA LEU A 343 14.47 9.12 0.25
C LEU A 343 15.23 7.89 0.76
N PHE A 344 15.29 7.69 2.08
CA PHE A 344 15.87 6.48 2.67
C PHE A 344 15.12 5.21 2.22
N TYR A 345 13.78 5.25 2.26
CA TYR A 345 12.93 4.17 1.76
C TYR A 345 13.19 3.89 0.26
N LEU A 346 13.20 4.92 -0.59
CA LEU A 346 13.45 4.80 -2.02
C LEU A 346 14.86 4.29 -2.34
N PHE A 347 15.86 4.75 -1.60
CA PHE A 347 17.25 4.32 -1.78
C PHE A 347 17.37 2.80 -1.73
N TYR A 348 16.76 2.14 -0.74
CA TYR A 348 16.81 0.68 -0.66
C TYR A 348 16.03 -0.01 -1.79
N ILE A 349 14.87 0.52 -2.20
CA ILE A 349 14.16 -0.04 -3.36
C ILE A 349 15.03 0.06 -4.61
N LEU A 350 15.56 1.25 -4.92
CA LEU A 350 16.40 1.46 -6.10
C LEU A 350 17.69 0.64 -6.07
N ARG A 351 18.29 0.48 -4.88
CA ARG A 351 19.55 -0.26 -4.72
C ARG A 351 19.39 -1.77 -4.88
N TYR A 352 18.28 -2.33 -4.40
CA TYR A 352 18.09 -3.79 -4.30
C TYR A 352 17.10 -4.35 -5.33
N ASN A 353 16.09 -3.60 -5.78
CA ASN A 353 15.21 -4.05 -6.86
C ASN A 353 15.97 -4.05 -8.20
N LYS A 354 16.14 -5.22 -8.82
CA LYS A 354 16.81 -5.38 -10.12
C LYS A 354 15.85 -5.30 -11.31
N ASN A 355 14.55 -5.39 -11.07
CA ASN A 355 13.54 -5.45 -12.10
C ASN A 355 12.88 -4.08 -12.26
N HIS A 356 13.47 -3.26 -13.13
CA HIS A 356 12.96 -1.93 -13.51
C HIS A 356 12.62 -1.04 -12.30
N PRO A 357 13.60 -0.77 -11.41
CA PRO A 357 13.38 -0.11 -10.13
C PRO A 357 12.76 1.29 -10.26
N VAL A 358 13.10 2.05 -11.30
CA VAL A 358 12.55 3.39 -11.53
C VAL A 358 11.05 3.33 -11.82
N ILE A 359 10.61 2.42 -12.69
CA ILE A 359 9.18 2.24 -13.00
C ILE A 359 8.43 1.78 -11.74
N PHE A 360 9.02 0.84 -10.99
CA PHE A 360 8.45 0.41 -9.72
C PHE A 360 8.25 1.60 -8.76
N VAL A 361 9.27 2.45 -8.57
CA VAL A 361 9.18 3.64 -7.70
C VAL A 361 8.13 4.64 -8.18
N ILE A 362 8.09 4.94 -9.49
CA ILE A 362 7.07 5.82 -10.07
C ILE A 362 5.67 5.26 -9.76
N SER A 363 5.44 3.96 -10.00
CA SER A 363 4.17 3.33 -9.69
C SER A 363 3.82 3.38 -8.20
N ILE A 364 4.80 3.18 -7.30
CA ILE A 364 4.58 3.34 -5.85
C ILE A 364 4.15 4.76 -5.51
N ILE A 365 4.78 5.79 -6.07
CA ILE A 365 4.40 7.19 -5.82
C ILE A 365 2.94 7.43 -6.25
N PHE A 366 2.53 6.93 -7.43
CA PHE A 366 1.14 7.04 -7.88
C PHE A 366 0.16 6.30 -6.94
N LEU A 367 0.51 5.10 -6.47
CA LEU A 367 -0.33 4.39 -5.49
C LEU A 367 -0.46 5.19 -4.18
N LEU A 368 0.61 5.83 -3.72
CA LEU A 368 0.61 6.63 -2.50
C LEU A 368 -0.21 7.92 -2.62
N GLN A 369 -0.34 8.51 -3.81
CA GLN A 369 -1.28 9.62 -4.00
C GLN A 369 -2.73 9.21 -3.82
N GLY A 370 -3.05 7.92 -4.03
CA GLY A 370 -4.40 7.41 -3.85
C GLY A 370 -4.74 7.02 -2.42
N GLU A 371 -3.76 6.50 -1.67
CA GLU A 371 -3.96 5.78 -0.41
C GLU A 371 -2.75 5.95 0.55
N PRO A 372 -2.94 6.05 1.88
CA PRO A 372 -1.88 6.20 2.88
C PRO A 372 -1.11 4.89 3.16
N LEU A 373 -0.62 4.24 2.11
CA LEU A 373 -0.10 2.86 2.19
C LEU A 373 1.15 2.74 3.06
N LEU A 374 2.02 3.77 3.11
CA LEU A 374 3.24 3.75 3.95
C LEU A 374 2.95 3.76 5.46
N ASN A 375 1.71 4.02 5.87
CA ASN A 375 1.29 3.84 7.26
C ASN A 375 1.10 2.36 7.63
N TYR A 376 1.17 1.44 6.67
CA TYR A 376 0.94 0.02 6.86
C TYR A 376 2.22 -0.84 6.65
N PRO A 377 2.38 -1.95 7.42
CA PRO A 377 3.59 -2.76 7.41
C PRO A 377 4.07 -3.20 6.01
N LEU A 378 3.17 -3.65 5.14
CA LEU A 378 3.53 -4.23 3.85
C LEU A 378 4.21 -3.22 2.92
N PHE A 379 3.59 -2.05 2.72
CA PHE A 379 4.15 -1.01 1.87
C PHE A 379 5.38 -0.37 2.51
N LEU A 380 5.35 -0.09 3.82
CA LEU A 380 6.50 0.45 4.55
C LEU A 380 7.74 -0.44 4.44
N CYS A 381 7.54 -1.77 4.38
CA CYS A 381 8.62 -2.76 4.37
C CYS A 381 8.92 -3.34 2.98
N LEU A 382 8.42 -2.75 1.88
CA LEU A 382 8.78 -3.15 0.52
C LEU A 382 10.29 -3.26 0.26
N PRO A 383 11.15 -2.37 0.82
CA PRO A 383 12.60 -2.55 0.75
C PRO A 383 13.10 -3.94 1.13
N PHE A 384 12.55 -4.54 2.20
CA PHE A 384 12.96 -5.86 2.66
C PHE A 384 12.62 -6.95 1.64
N VAL A 385 11.55 -6.80 0.85
CA VAL A 385 11.18 -7.77 -0.19
C VAL A 385 12.32 -7.92 -1.18
N PHE A 386 12.92 -6.82 -1.60
CA PHE A 386 14.01 -6.85 -2.58
C PHE A 386 15.35 -7.29 -1.99
N ILE A 387 15.60 -6.94 -0.72
CA ILE A 387 16.82 -7.32 0.00
C ILE A 387 16.90 -8.82 0.26
N TYR A 388 15.77 -9.45 0.60
CA TYR A 388 15.68 -10.88 0.95
C TYR A 388 15.20 -11.77 -0.21
N ASP A 389 14.93 -11.21 -1.37
CA ASP A 389 14.73 -11.97 -2.60
C ASP A 389 16.10 -12.44 -3.14
N GLU A 390 16.35 -13.74 -3.05
CA GLU A 390 17.61 -14.37 -3.49
C GLU A 390 17.88 -14.14 -4.99
N ASN A 391 16.83 -13.97 -5.81
CA ASN A 391 16.99 -13.68 -7.25
C ASN A 391 17.54 -12.27 -7.53
N ASN A 392 17.52 -11.36 -6.54
CA ASN A 392 18.11 -10.02 -6.64
C ASN A 392 19.53 -9.93 -6.08
N ARG A 393 20.04 -10.99 -5.46
CA ARG A 393 21.42 -11.07 -5.02
C ARG A 393 22.29 -11.37 -6.24
N ARG A 394 23.12 -10.40 -6.66
CA ARG A 394 24.34 -10.73 -7.39
C ARG A 394 25.03 -11.82 -6.58
N THR A 395 25.36 -12.93 -7.23
CA THR A 395 26.28 -13.97 -6.77
C THR A 395 27.28 -13.43 -5.75
N VAL A 396 26.97 -13.63 -4.47
CA VAL A 396 27.95 -13.67 -3.40
C VAL A 396 27.57 -14.89 -2.61
N ASN A 397 28.34 -15.95 -2.84
CA ASN A 397 28.35 -17.16 -2.05
C ASN A 397 28.22 -16.80 -0.57
N LEU A 398 27.17 -17.30 0.09
CA LEU A 398 27.25 -17.61 1.50
C LEU A 398 27.24 -19.13 1.59
N PRO A 399 28.24 -19.73 2.26
CA PRO A 399 28.38 -21.18 2.35
C PRO A 399 27.21 -21.80 3.11
N GLN A 400 27.02 -23.08 2.80
CA GLN A 400 26.01 -24.06 3.22
C GLN A 400 25.33 -23.81 4.58
#